data_AF-B8BHI6-F1
#
_entry.id   AF-B8BHI6-F1
#
_cell.length_a   1.000
_cell.length_b   1.000
_cell.length_c   1.000
_cell.angle_alpha   90.00
_cell.angle_beta   90.00
_cell.angle_gamma   90.00
#
_symmetry.space_group_name_H-M   'P 1'
#
loop_
_entity.id
_entity.type
_entity.pdbx_description
1 polymer ?
#
loop_
_entity_poly.entity_id
_entity_poly.type
_entity_poly.pdbx_seq_one_letter_code
_entity_poly.pdbx_strand_id
1 'polypeptide(L)'
;MCKEVDGSQVPTTETKLGGSKIQAIELQNLSKVQEANWELYNRQKAAEALLYEQEKQAEARRASADAAFFARQREAEAELYAKQKEAEGLVAMGDAQSAYLSAMLGALGGSYAALRDYLMVSSGVYQEMARINADAIRGLEPKISVWSNGAGAGGEVGEGGGAMKEVAGVYKMLPPLLTTVHEQTGMLPPAWMGTLTGGAPSSTS
;
A
#
# COMPACT_ATOMS: atom_id res chain seq x y z
N MET A 1 31.81 46.83 -124.79
CA MET A 1 30.88 47.22 -123.72
C MET A 1 30.69 46.01 -122.82
N CYS A 2 31.12 46.10 -121.56
CA CYS A 2 30.71 45.20 -120.46
C CYS A 2 29.16 45.18 -120.36
N LYS A 3 28.43 44.25 -119.73
CA LYS A 3 28.69 43.22 -118.70
C LYS A 3 27.38 42.40 -118.53
N GLU A 4 27.49 41.29 -117.78
CA GLU A 4 26.44 40.62 -116.98
C GLU A 4 25.28 39.92 -117.71
N VAL A 5 25.31 38.57 -117.69
CA VAL A 5 24.13 37.71 -117.80
C VAL A 5 24.05 36.87 -116.53
N ASP A 6 22.84 36.80 -116.02
CA ASP A 6 22.40 36.52 -114.65
C ASP A 6 22.94 35.25 -113.98
N GLY A 7 23.20 35.42 -112.68
CA GLY A 7 23.58 34.37 -111.76
C GLY A 7 22.42 33.43 -111.42
N SER A 8 22.68 32.14 -111.61
CA SER A 8 22.37 31.02 -110.72
C SER A 8 21.31 31.30 -109.63
N GLN A 9 20.04 31.00 -109.92
CA GLN A 9 18.96 30.96 -108.93
C GLN A 9 18.48 29.54 -108.66
N VAL A 10 19.29 28.73 -107.96
CA VAL A 10 18.81 27.58 -107.16
C VAL A 10 19.83 27.35 -106.03
N PRO A 11 19.62 27.84 -104.78
CA PRO A 11 19.22 26.95 -103.66
C PRO A 11 18.57 27.67 -102.43
N THR A 12 17.57 28.54 -102.61
CA THR A 12 17.04 29.35 -101.48
C THR A 12 15.86 28.72 -100.72
N THR A 13 15.20 27.70 -101.28
CA THR A 13 14.01 27.06 -100.68
C THR A 13 14.36 25.96 -99.68
N GLU A 14 15.38 25.13 -99.98
CA GLU A 14 15.84 24.05 -99.10
C GLU A 14 16.51 24.57 -97.81
N THR A 15 17.26 25.66 -97.92
CA THR A 15 17.88 26.35 -96.77
C THR A 15 16.82 26.97 -95.84
N LYS A 16 15.75 27.57 -96.39
CA LYS A 16 14.62 28.08 -95.59
C LYS A 16 13.84 26.95 -94.92
N LEU A 17 13.60 25.84 -95.62
CA LEU A 17 12.90 24.69 -95.07
C LEU A 17 13.69 24.03 -93.92
N GLY A 18 15.01 23.89 -94.07
CA GLY A 18 15.92 23.42 -93.02
C GLY A 18 15.92 24.32 -91.79
N GLY A 19 15.99 25.65 -91.97
CA GLY A 19 15.91 26.62 -90.87
C GLY A 19 14.60 26.54 -90.08
N SER A 20 13.46 26.36 -90.77
CA SER A 20 12.16 26.21 -90.09
C SER A 20 12.06 24.93 -89.24
N LYS A 21 12.65 23.82 -89.72
CA LYS A 21 12.67 22.54 -88.99
C LYS A 21 13.54 22.62 -87.75
N ILE A 22 14.68 23.31 -87.82
CA ILE A 22 15.57 23.53 -86.67
C ILE A 22 14.84 24.34 -85.59
N GLN A 23 14.18 25.43 -85.98
CA GLN A 23 13.39 26.26 -85.04
C GLN A 23 12.25 25.47 -84.37
N ALA A 24 11.56 24.61 -85.13
CA ALA A 24 10.50 23.76 -84.57
C ALA A 24 11.05 22.74 -83.55
N ILE A 25 12.22 22.14 -83.81
CA ILE A 25 12.89 21.23 -82.88
C ILE A 25 13.32 21.98 -81.61
N GLU A 26 13.84 23.19 -81.76
CA GLU A 26 14.27 24.02 -80.63
C GLU A 26 13.11 24.44 -79.74
N LEU A 27 11.98 24.85 -80.33
CA LEU A 27 10.72 25.09 -79.60
C LEU A 27 10.21 23.86 -78.85
N GLN A 28 10.24 22.68 -79.48
CA GLN A 28 9.85 21.43 -78.81
C GLN A 28 10.78 21.08 -77.65
N ASN A 29 12.08 21.28 -77.82
CA ASN A 29 13.06 21.05 -76.75
C ASN A 29 12.87 22.03 -75.60
N LEU A 30 12.66 23.32 -75.88
CA LEU A 30 12.35 24.32 -74.87
C LEU A 30 11.07 23.99 -74.10
N SER A 31 10.00 23.56 -74.80
CA SER A 31 8.75 23.12 -74.18
C SER A 31 8.96 21.93 -73.23
N LYS A 32 9.71 20.91 -73.67
CA LYS A 32 10.03 19.74 -72.84
C LYS A 32 10.87 20.10 -71.62
N VAL A 33 11.83 21.00 -71.77
CA VAL A 33 12.66 21.50 -70.66
C VAL A 33 11.80 22.28 -69.67
N GLN A 34 10.85 23.09 -70.15
CA GLN A 34 9.94 23.84 -69.31
C GLN A 34 8.99 22.93 -68.52
N GLU A 35 8.44 21.90 -69.16
CA GLU A 35 7.60 20.89 -68.49
C GLU A 35 8.40 20.10 -67.44
N ALA A 36 9.60 19.61 -67.79
CA ALA A 36 10.46 18.89 -66.85
C ALA A 36 10.85 19.76 -65.64
N ASN A 37 11.12 21.05 -65.86
CA ASN A 37 11.44 21.98 -64.79
C ASN A 37 10.21 22.26 -63.89
N TRP A 38 9.02 22.36 -64.48
CA TRP A 38 7.77 22.51 -63.74
C TRP A 38 7.46 21.26 -62.88
N GLU A 39 7.66 20.06 -63.43
CA GLU A 39 7.50 18.82 -62.68
C GLU A 39 8.48 18.72 -61.50
N LEU A 40 9.75 19.08 -61.72
CA LEU A 40 10.76 19.10 -60.66
C LEU A 40 10.38 20.08 -59.55
N TYR A 41 9.96 21.29 -59.91
CA TYR A 41 9.51 22.30 -58.95
C TYR A 41 8.34 21.79 -58.11
N ASN A 42 7.33 21.18 -58.74
CA ASN A 42 6.18 20.64 -58.02
C ASN A 42 6.54 19.46 -57.12
N ARG A 43 7.42 18.56 -57.57
CA ARG A 43 7.90 17.45 -56.72
C ARG A 43 8.69 17.96 -55.53
N GLN A 44 9.53 18.98 -55.72
CA GLN A 44 10.25 19.62 -54.61
C GLN A 44 9.29 20.25 -53.62
N LYS A 45 8.29 21.00 -54.09
CA LYS A 45 7.30 21.63 -53.20
C LYS A 45 6.42 20.62 -52.47
N ALA A 46 6.02 19.53 -53.13
CA ALA A 46 5.30 18.45 -52.48
C ALA A 46 6.15 17.75 -51.42
N ALA A 47 7.42 17.46 -51.71
CA ALA A 47 8.34 16.85 -50.74
C ALA A 47 8.62 17.77 -49.54
N GLU A 48 8.80 19.07 -49.78
CA GLU A 48 8.99 20.07 -48.74
C GLU A 48 7.76 20.22 -47.85
N ALA A 49 6.56 20.21 -48.43
CA ALA A 49 5.30 20.23 -47.67
C ALA A 49 5.15 18.97 -46.79
N LEU A 50 5.47 17.79 -47.32
CA LEU A 50 5.42 16.53 -46.55
C LEU A 50 6.44 16.52 -45.41
N LEU A 51 7.67 16.99 -45.66
CA LEU A 51 8.69 17.10 -44.62
C LEU A 51 8.26 18.07 -43.51
N TYR A 52 7.73 19.23 -43.89
CA TYR A 52 7.22 20.22 -42.93
C TYR A 52 6.09 19.65 -42.07
N GLU A 53 5.15 18.93 -42.68
CA GLU A 53 4.06 18.29 -41.94
C GLU A 53 4.59 17.21 -40.98
N GLN A 54 5.53 16.37 -41.43
CA GLN A 54 6.14 15.34 -40.58
C GLN A 54 6.93 15.95 -39.42
N GLU A 55 7.71 17.01 -39.66
CA GLU A 55 8.43 17.71 -38.60
C GLU A 55 7.47 18.30 -37.57
N LYS A 56 6.37 18.92 -38.01
CA LYS A 56 5.36 19.47 -37.10
C LYS A 56 4.64 18.39 -36.30
N GLN A 57 4.32 17.26 -36.92
CA GLN A 57 3.75 16.12 -36.19
C GLN A 57 4.74 15.54 -35.19
N ALA A 58 6.02 15.42 -35.54
CA ALA A 58 7.06 14.93 -34.64
C ALA A 58 7.30 15.89 -33.47
N GLU A 59 7.32 17.20 -33.72
CA GLU A 59 7.43 18.25 -32.71
C GLU A 59 6.24 18.20 -31.74
N ALA A 60 5.01 18.10 -32.27
CA ALA A 60 3.81 17.97 -31.45
C ALA A 60 3.84 16.71 -30.58
N ARG A 61 4.30 15.57 -31.14
CA ARG A 61 4.46 14.32 -30.38
C ARG A 61 5.51 14.48 -29.28
N ARG A 62 6.66 15.08 -29.56
CA ARG A 62 7.70 15.35 -28.55
C ARG A 62 7.16 16.24 -27.43
N ALA A 63 6.54 17.37 -27.77
CA ALA A 63 5.95 18.27 -26.80
C ALA A 63 4.89 17.57 -25.93
N SER A 64 4.05 16.71 -26.53
CA SER A 64 3.06 15.93 -25.78
C SER A 64 3.70 14.90 -24.84
N ALA A 65 4.78 14.24 -25.27
CA ALA A 65 5.50 13.26 -24.47
C ALA A 65 6.25 13.94 -23.32
N ASP A 66 6.88 15.08 -23.58
CA ASP A 66 7.56 15.88 -22.56
C ASP A 66 6.56 16.38 -21.52
N ALA A 67 5.40 16.91 -21.94
CA ALA A 67 4.34 17.33 -21.03
C ALA A 67 3.83 16.17 -20.16
N ALA A 68 3.62 14.98 -20.75
CA ALA A 68 3.22 13.80 -20.01
C ALA A 68 4.29 13.31 -19.03
N PHE A 69 5.57 13.41 -19.41
CA PHE A 69 6.69 13.09 -18.53
C PHE A 69 6.75 14.05 -17.34
N PHE A 70 6.68 15.36 -17.59
CA PHE A 70 6.67 16.37 -16.53
C PHE A 70 5.47 16.20 -15.58
N ALA A 71 4.29 15.89 -16.11
CA ALA A 71 3.11 15.63 -15.30
C ALA A 71 3.34 14.44 -14.34
N ARG A 72 3.79 13.30 -14.88
CA ARG A 72 4.08 12.10 -14.07
C ARG A 72 5.19 12.33 -13.07
N GLN A 73 6.23 13.08 -13.45
CA GLN A 73 7.31 13.42 -12.54
C GLN A 73 6.79 14.24 -11.36
N ARG A 74 5.93 15.24 -11.62
CA ARG A 74 5.34 16.07 -10.55
C ARG A 74 4.40 15.29 -9.65
N GLU A 75 3.61 14.38 -10.21
CA GLU A 75 2.78 13.47 -9.42
C GLU A 75 3.63 12.58 -8.51
N ALA A 76 4.67 11.93 -9.06
CA ALA A 76 5.57 11.09 -8.26
C ALA A 76 6.33 11.88 -7.18
N GLU A 77 6.80 13.09 -7.49
CA GLU A 77 7.43 13.99 -6.51
C GLU A 77 6.45 14.41 -5.41
N ALA A 78 5.19 14.71 -5.75
CA ALA A 78 4.17 15.06 -4.80
C ALA A 78 3.80 13.88 -3.88
N GLU A 79 3.69 12.67 -4.42
CA GLU A 79 3.46 11.46 -3.64
C GLU A 79 4.62 11.17 -2.68
N LEU A 80 5.86 11.27 -3.17
CA LEU A 80 7.04 11.07 -2.34
C LEU A 80 7.08 12.10 -1.21
N TYR A 81 6.81 13.38 -1.52
CA TYR A 81 6.75 14.43 -0.51
C TYR A 81 5.65 14.19 0.53
N ALA A 82 4.45 13.78 0.10
CA ALA A 82 3.36 13.44 0.99
C ALA A 82 3.74 12.29 1.93
N LYS A 83 4.30 11.20 1.38
CA LYS A 83 4.76 10.04 2.17
C LYS A 83 5.86 10.41 3.14
N GLN A 84 6.79 11.27 2.73
CA GLN A 84 7.85 11.75 3.61
C GLN A 84 7.27 12.59 4.76
N LYS A 85 6.29 13.45 4.49
CA LYS A 85 5.61 14.22 5.54
C LYS A 85 4.78 13.36 6.47
N GLU A 86 4.11 12.33 5.95
CA GLU A 86 3.42 11.33 6.77
C GLU A 86 4.41 10.60 7.69
N ALA A 87 5.56 10.16 7.17
CA ALA A 87 6.60 9.50 7.95
C ALA A 87 7.20 10.43 9.02
N GLU A 88 7.51 11.68 8.68
CA GLU A 88 7.96 12.69 9.63
C GLU A 88 6.91 12.93 10.74
N GLY A 89 5.63 12.95 10.39
CA GLY A 89 4.53 13.06 11.36
C GLY A 89 4.47 11.87 12.32
N LEU A 90 4.64 10.65 11.82
CA LEU A 90 4.68 9.44 12.65
C LEU A 90 5.90 9.43 13.58
N VAL A 91 7.07 9.85 13.10
CA VAL A 91 8.27 9.99 13.93
C VAL A 91 8.03 11.03 15.02
N ALA A 92 7.49 12.20 14.68
CA ALA A 92 7.18 13.25 15.66
C ALA A 92 6.15 12.77 16.71
N MET A 93 5.14 12.00 16.31
CA MET A 93 4.20 11.38 17.26
C MET A 93 4.89 10.34 18.14
N GLY A 94 5.75 9.48 17.58
CA GLY A 94 6.53 8.51 18.34
C GLY A 94 7.49 9.16 19.33
N ASP A 95 8.15 10.25 18.93
CA ASP A 95 9.02 11.05 19.77
C ASP A 95 8.22 11.72 20.90
N ALA A 96 7.05 12.27 20.59
CA ALA A 96 6.17 12.84 21.61
C ALA A 96 5.69 11.77 22.61
N GLN A 97 5.30 10.58 22.13
CA GLN A 97 4.88 9.46 22.99
C GLN A 97 6.03 8.94 23.84
N SER A 98 7.22 8.77 23.27
CA SER A 98 8.40 8.30 24.01
C SER A 98 8.86 9.32 25.05
N ALA A 99 8.84 10.62 24.73
CA ALA A 99 9.12 11.70 25.66
C ALA A 99 8.10 11.72 26.81
N TYR A 100 6.81 11.56 26.50
CA TYR A 100 5.75 11.46 27.50
C TYR A 100 5.95 10.26 28.44
N LEU A 101 6.18 9.06 27.88
CA LEU A 101 6.43 7.86 28.67
C LEU A 101 7.70 7.97 29.52
N SER A 102 8.76 8.59 28.98
CA SER A 102 10.02 8.81 29.71
C SER A 102 9.85 9.81 30.86
N ALA A 103 9.13 10.90 30.62
CA ALA A 103 8.81 11.88 31.67
C ALA A 103 7.96 11.24 32.77
N MET A 104 6.98 10.40 32.38
CA MET A 104 6.15 9.68 33.32
C MET A 104 6.96 8.66 34.13
N LEU A 105 7.81 7.87 33.47
CA LEU A 105 8.72 6.94 34.14
C LEU A 105 9.62 7.66 35.16
N GLY A 106 10.14 8.84 34.81
CA GLY A 106 10.91 9.70 35.71
C GLY A 106 10.10 10.18 36.92
N ALA A 107 8.85 10.62 36.70
CA ALA A 107 7.95 11.07 37.77
C ALA A 107 7.56 9.95 38.74
N LEU A 108 7.46 8.70 38.25
CA LEU A 108 7.21 7.50 39.08
C LEU A 108 8.50 6.89 39.67
N GLY A 109 9.60 7.64 39.68
CA GLY A 109 10.85 7.22 40.30
C GLY A 109 11.57 6.07 39.58
N GLY A 110 11.33 5.90 38.29
CA GLY A 110 11.95 4.85 37.46
C GLY A 110 11.33 3.46 37.63
N SER A 111 10.24 3.32 38.40
CA SER A 111 9.57 2.04 38.59
C SER A 111 8.71 1.67 37.39
N TYR A 112 9.19 0.72 36.58
CA TYR A 112 8.45 0.17 35.45
C TYR A 112 7.10 -0.45 35.87
N ALA A 113 7.05 -1.11 37.03
CA ALA A 113 5.83 -1.73 37.53
C ALA A 113 4.72 -0.70 37.78
N ALA A 114 5.05 0.42 38.40
CA ALA A 114 4.09 1.48 38.70
C ALA A 114 3.60 2.18 37.41
N LEU A 115 4.48 2.39 36.43
CA LEU A 115 4.10 2.93 35.12
C LEU A 115 3.15 1.98 34.38
N ARG A 116 3.49 0.68 34.32
CA ARG A 116 2.66 -0.34 33.69
C ARG A 116 1.28 -0.39 34.32
N ASP A 117 1.21 -0.43 35.65
CA ASP A 117 -0.06 -0.53 36.36
C ASP A 117 -0.92 0.73 36.16
N TYR A 118 -0.30 1.91 36.19
CA TYR A 118 -1.00 3.15 35.84
C TYR A 118 -1.52 3.14 34.40
N LEU A 119 -0.72 2.70 33.43
CA LEU A 119 -1.14 2.60 32.04
C LEU A 119 -2.29 1.60 31.87
N MET A 120 -2.23 0.44 32.55
CA MET A 120 -3.28 -0.57 32.54
C MET A 120 -4.60 -0.07 33.15
N VAL A 121 -4.52 0.72 34.23
CA VAL A 121 -5.71 1.34 34.84
C VAL A 121 -6.29 2.45 33.97
N SER A 122 -5.44 3.35 33.46
CA SER A 122 -5.88 4.51 32.65
C SER A 122 -6.38 4.13 31.25
N SER A 123 -5.84 3.07 30.66
CA SER A 123 -6.34 2.49 29.40
C SER A 123 -7.61 1.66 29.58
N GLY A 124 -8.05 1.40 30.83
CA GLY A 124 -9.27 0.63 31.10
C GLY A 124 -9.15 -0.87 30.84
N VAL A 125 -7.95 -1.41 30.62
CA VAL A 125 -7.73 -2.84 30.33
C VAL A 125 -8.35 -3.73 31.40
N TYR A 126 -8.29 -3.35 32.68
CA TYR A 126 -8.96 -4.09 33.75
C TYR A 126 -10.49 -4.17 33.60
N GLN A 127 -11.11 -3.09 33.12
CA GLN A 127 -12.56 -3.06 32.86
C GLN A 127 -12.91 -3.93 31.66
N GLU A 128 -12.10 -3.89 30.59
CA GLU A 128 -12.27 -4.73 29.41
C GLU A 128 -12.11 -6.21 29.74
N MET A 129 -11.08 -6.57 30.50
CA MET A 129 -10.86 -7.96 30.95
C MET A 129 -12.02 -8.46 31.81
N ALA A 130 -12.53 -7.63 32.73
CA ALA A 130 -13.70 -7.98 33.53
C ALA A 130 -14.95 -8.19 32.65
N ARG A 131 -15.15 -7.37 31.61
CA ARG A 131 -16.26 -7.52 30.67
C ARG A 131 -16.15 -8.79 29.84
N ILE A 132 -14.97 -9.08 29.27
CA ILE A 132 -14.72 -10.30 28.49
C ILE A 132 -14.94 -11.53 29.36
N ASN A 133 -14.45 -11.53 30.60
CA ASN A 133 -14.68 -12.63 31.54
C ASN A 133 -16.16 -12.79 31.90
N ALA A 134 -16.88 -11.69 32.10
CA ALA A 134 -18.32 -11.73 32.36
C ALA A 134 -19.11 -12.27 31.14
N ASP A 135 -18.75 -11.87 29.92
CA ASP A 135 -19.36 -12.36 28.68
C ASP A 135 -19.05 -13.85 28.46
N ALA A 136 -17.83 -14.29 28.75
CA ALA A 136 -17.45 -15.70 28.69
C ALA A 136 -18.23 -16.55 29.71
N ILE A 137 -18.38 -16.09 30.96
CA ILE A 137 -19.19 -16.77 31.98
C ILE A 137 -20.67 -16.78 31.59
N ARG A 138 -21.17 -15.72 30.96
CA ARG A 138 -22.55 -15.63 30.46
C ARG A 138 -22.82 -16.62 29.33
N GLY A 139 -21.84 -16.83 28.44
CA GLY A 139 -21.92 -17.82 27.37
C GLY A 139 -21.73 -19.27 27.85
N LEU A 140 -21.18 -19.45 29.06
CA LEU A 140 -20.88 -20.75 29.66
C LEU A 140 -22.06 -21.41 30.38
N GLU A 141 -23.31 -20.92 30.22
CA GLU A 141 -24.55 -21.40 30.86
C GLU A 141 -24.33 -22.75 31.57
N PRO A 142 -23.90 -22.75 32.84
CA PRO A 142 -23.44 -23.98 33.45
C PRO A 142 -24.69 -24.84 33.63
N LYS A 143 -24.89 -25.78 32.71
CA LYS A 143 -25.80 -26.91 32.88
C LYS A 143 -25.18 -27.77 33.97
N ILE A 144 -25.46 -27.40 35.22
CA ILE A 144 -25.23 -28.25 36.38
C ILE A 144 -26.20 -29.41 36.19
N SER A 145 -25.80 -30.43 35.43
CA SER A 145 -26.48 -31.71 35.42
C SER A 145 -26.20 -32.34 36.78
N VAL A 146 -27.06 -32.03 37.75
CA VAL A 146 -27.13 -32.76 39.01
C VAL A 146 -27.35 -34.22 38.62
N TRP A 147 -26.30 -35.04 38.71
CA TRP A 147 -26.44 -36.47 38.60
C TRP A 147 -27.12 -36.93 39.89
N SER A 148 -28.45 -36.89 39.91
CA SER A 148 -29.23 -37.60 40.90
C SER A 148 -28.98 -39.09 40.66
N ASN A 149 -27.97 -39.64 41.34
CA ASN A 149 -27.67 -41.06 41.30
C ASN A 149 -28.94 -41.81 41.75
N GLY A 150 -29.54 -42.53 40.81
CA GLY A 150 -30.77 -43.27 41.02
C GLY A 150 -30.62 -44.29 42.15
N ALA A 151 -31.73 -44.47 42.87
CA ALA A 151 -31.94 -45.42 43.94
C ALA A 151 -31.20 -46.77 43.78
N GLY A 152 -30.51 -47.20 44.84
CA GLY A 152 -29.89 -48.51 44.91
C GLY A 152 -29.24 -48.81 46.26
N ALA A 153 -30.06 -49.28 47.21
CA ALA A 153 -29.74 -50.07 48.40
C ALA A 153 -29.03 -49.41 49.61
N GLY A 154 -29.83 -49.18 50.67
CA GLY A 154 -29.46 -49.54 52.04
C GLY A 154 -29.24 -48.39 53.04
N GLY A 155 -30.18 -48.24 53.99
CA GLY A 155 -29.93 -47.61 55.29
C GLY A 155 -30.59 -46.24 55.49
N GLU A 156 -31.43 -46.17 56.51
CA GLU A 156 -32.36 -45.08 56.80
C GLU A 156 -31.73 -43.85 57.47
N VAL A 157 -32.50 -42.76 57.41
CA VAL A 157 -32.52 -41.55 58.28
C VAL A 157 -31.51 -40.43 57.99
N GLY A 158 -32.03 -39.24 57.64
CA GLY A 158 -31.33 -37.97 57.88
C GLY A 158 -31.50 -36.89 56.82
N GLU A 159 -32.57 -36.10 56.97
CA GLU A 159 -32.90 -34.87 56.26
C GLU A 159 -31.74 -33.84 56.26
N GLY A 160 -31.41 -33.26 55.10
CA GLY A 160 -30.63 -32.03 54.96
C GLY A 160 -29.09 -32.14 54.94
N GLY A 161 -28.48 -32.67 53.87
CA GLY A 161 -27.00 -32.73 53.79
C GLY A 161 -26.34 -32.90 52.42
N GLY A 162 -27.04 -32.68 51.30
CA GLY A 162 -26.47 -32.91 49.95
C GLY A 162 -25.46 -31.85 49.51
N ALA A 163 -25.80 -30.56 49.64
CA ALA A 163 -24.99 -29.46 49.10
C ALA A 163 -23.65 -29.25 49.85
N MET A 164 -23.61 -29.47 51.16
CA MET A 164 -22.37 -29.33 51.95
C MET A 164 -21.34 -30.44 51.64
N LYS A 165 -21.79 -31.61 51.17
CA LYS A 165 -20.92 -32.77 50.89
C LYS A 165 -20.15 -32.60 49.58
N GLU A 166 -20.74 -31.92 48.60
CA GLU A 166 -20.08 -31.57 47.32
C GLU A 166 -19.09 -30.41 47.48
N VAL A 167 -19.46 -29.35 48.24
CA VAL A 167 -18.54 -28.25 48.59
C VAL A 167 -17.35 -28.78 49.39
N ALA A 168 -17.57 -29.70 50.34
CA ALA A 168 -16.50 -30.35 51.09
C ALA A 168 -15.63 -31.29 50.22
N GLY A 169 -16.16 -31.84 49.13
CA GLY A 169 -15.43 -32.62 48.14
C GLY A 169 -14.46 -31.75 47.34
N VAL A 170 -14.92 -30.63 46.81
CA VAL A 170 -14.09 -29.64 46.09
C VAL A 170 -13.02 -29.05 47.03
N TYR A 171 -13.41 -28.72 48.26
CA TYR A 171 -12.48 -28.20 49.28
C TYR A 171 -11.45 -29.23 49.75
N LYS A 172 -11.72 -30.55 49.61
CA LYS A 172 -10.74 -31.64 49.85
C LYS A 172 -9.82 -31.93 48.65
N MET A 173 -10.22 -31.55 47.44
CA MET A 173 -9.43 -31.76 46.22
C MET A 173 -8.55 -30.55 45.84
N LEU A 174 -8.83 -29.38 46.41
CA LEU A 174 -8.01 -28.17 46.29
C LEU A 174 -6.61 -28.27 46.95
N PRO A 175 -6.44 -28.86 48.15
CA PRO A 175 -5.12 -28.92 48.81
C PRO A 175 -4.08 -29.75 48.03
N PRO A 176 -4.38 -30.94 47.49
CA PRO A 176 -3.40 -31.74 46.76
C PRO A 176 -2.88 -31.10 45.47
N LEU A 177 -3.69 -30.27 44.79
CA LEU A 177 -3.28 -29.57 43.56
C LEU A 177 -2.45 -28.31 43.84
N LEU A 178 -2.72 -27.62 44.96
CA LEU A 178 -1.94 -26.45 45.38
C LEU A 178 -0.54 -26.84 45.85
N THR A 179 -0.38 -28.00 46.50
CA THR A 179 0.94 -28.50 46.91
C THR A 179 1.78 -28.96 45.72
N THR A 180 1.18 -29.57 44.69
CA THR A 180 1.92 -30.00 43.49
C THR A 180 2.37 -28.84 42.61
N VAL A 181 1.57 -27.77 42.51
CA VAL A 181 1.98 -26.54 41.80
C VAL A 181 3.05 -25.79 42.59
N HIS A 182 2.96 -25.79 43.92
CA HIS A 182 3.98 -25.19 44.79
C HIS A 182 5.33 -25.92 44.69
N GLU A 183 5.34 -27.26 44.66
CA GLU A 183 6.58 -28.06 44.48
C GLU A 183 7.17 -27.95 43.05
N GLN A 184 6.35 -27.80 42.01
CA GLN A 184 6.82 -27.75 40.62
C GLN A 184 7.23 -26.35 40.14
N THR A 185 6.75 -25.27 40.77
CA THR A 185 7.01 -23.90 40.31
C THR A 185 7.67 -23.00 41.35
N GLY A 186 7.76 -23.41 42.62
CA GLY A 186 8.41 -22.63 43.69
C GLY A 186 7.75 -21.29 44.00
N MET A 187 6.56 -21.01 43.43
CA MET A 187 5.84 -19.76 43.66
C MET A 187 4.83 -19.92 44.79
N LEU A 188 4.85 -18.97 45.72
CA LEU A 188 3.88 -18.85 46.81
C LEU A 188 2.62 -18.17 46.28
N PRO A 189 1.41 -18.69 46.57
CA PRO A 189 0.18 -18.02 46.19
C PRO A 189 0.04 -16.67 46.92
N PRO A 190 -0.60 -15.66 46.30
CA PRO A 190 -0.71 -14.32 46.87
C PRO A 190 -1.43 -14.28 48.21
N ALA A 191 -1.04 -13.35 49.08
CA ALA A 191 -1.47 -13.26 50.50
C ALA A 191 -2.98 -13.16 50.76
N TRP A 192 -3.79 -12.82 49.76
CA TRP A 192 -5.26 -12.76 49.90
C TRP A 192 -5.94 -14.14 49.92
N MET A 193 -5.22 -15.22 49.64
CA MET A 193 -5.73 -16.61 49.59
C MET A 193 -5.35 -17.44 50.83
N GLY A 194 -4.88 -16.81 51.91
CA GLY A 194 -4.24 -17.51 53.04
C GLY A 194 -4.63 -17.00 54.42
N THR A 195 -5.92 -16.89 54.73
CA THR A 195 -6.39 -16.67 56.11
C THR A 195 -7.54 -17.60 56.48
N LEU A 196 -7.30 -18.92 56.45
CA LEU A 196 -8.18 -19.87 57.14
C LEU A 196 -7.38 -20.84 58.02
N THR A 197 -7.43 -20.51 59.32
CA THR A 197 -7.52 -21.39 60.49
C THR A 197 -6.34 -22.29 60.83
N GLY A 198 -5.50 -21.77 61.73
CA GLY A 198 -4.59 -22.54 62.59
C GLY A 198 -4.36 -21.76 63.88
N GLY A 199 -5.44 -21.47 64.62
CA GLY A 199 -5.34 -20.94 65.97
C GLY A 199 -4.51 -21.89 66.84
N ALA A 200 -3.52 -21.33 67.53
CA ALA A 200 -2.66 -22.04 68.46
C ALA A 200 -3.46 -22.83 69.51
N PRO A 201 -2.86 -23.88 70.08
CA PRO A 201 -2.52 -23.72 71.49
C PRO A 201 -1.03 -23.95 71.76
N SER A 202 -0.43 -22.97 72.42
CA SER A 202 0.80 -23.11 73.17
C SER A 202 0.60 -24.14 74.30
N SER A 203 1.40 -25.21 74.33
CA SER A 203 1.58 -26.03 75.53
C SER A 203 3.07 -26.27 75.76
N THR A 204 3.53 -25.62 76.82
CA THR A 204 4.66 -25.93 77.70
C THR A 204 5.05 -27.41 77.72
N SER A 205 6.33 -27.70 77.54
CA SER A 205 7.11 -28.54 78.46
C SER A 205 8.61 -28.39 78.21
#